data_AF-A0A357K764-F1
#
_entry.id   AF-A0A357K764-F1
#
_cell.length_a   1.000
_cell.length_b   1.000
_cell.length_c   1.000
_cell.angle_alpha   90.00
_cell.angle_beta   90.00
_cell.angle_gamma   90.00
#
_symmetry.space_group_name_H-M   'P 1'
#
loop_
_entity.id
_entity.type
_entity.pdbx_description
1 polymer ?
#
loop_
_entity_poly.entity_id
_entity_poly.type
_entity_poly.pdbx_seq_one_letter_code
_entity_poly.pdbx_strand_id
1 'polypeptide(L)'
;METPLFTRTFWLLCTGTVLFMASFGMLLPELPGYLAQMGAHHLIGWIVALFTIGAFFSRFVSGRMADRAGRKPVMLFGTAVTALAGFAYIGAARMDNVAMAVTGFLVVRLLHGLST
;
A
#
# COMPACT_ATOMS: atom_id res chain seq x y z
N MET A 1 -17.58 -9.50 -35.68
CA MET A 1 -17.37 -10.48 -34.60
C MET A 1 -17.29 -9.69 -33.30
N GLU A 2 -18.25 -9.87 -32.40
CA GLU A 2 -18.22 -9.19 -31.11
C GLU A 2 -17.07 -9.76 -30.27
N THR A 3 -16.21 -8.90 -29.75
CA THR A 3 -15.15 -9.33 -28.84
C THR A 3 -15.79 -9.81 -27.53
N PRO A 4 -15.44 -11.00 -27.02
CA PRO A 4 -16.01 -11.49 -25.76
C PRO A 4 -15.69 -10.51 -24.62
N LEU A 5 -16.71 -10.13 -23.85
CA LEU A 5 -16.58 -9.20 -22.71
C LEU A 5 -15.58 -9.71 -21.67
N PHE A 6 -15.61 -11.02 -21.38
CA PHE A 6 -14.75 -11.68 -20.39
C PHE A 6 -13.51 -12.29 -21.04
N THR A 7 -12.53 -11.46 -21.34
CA THR A 7 -11.25 -11.91 -21.88
C THR A 7 -10.33 -12.49 -20.80
N ARG A 8 -9.26 -13.18 -21.20
CA ARG A 8 -8.19 -13.59 -20.28
C ARG A 8 -7.61 -12.40 -19.50
N THR A 9 -7.46 -11.25 -20.18
CA THR A 9 -6.97 -10.00 -19.57
C THR A 9 -7.91 -9.49 -18.48
N PHE A 10 -9.23 -9.58 -18.70
CA PHE A 10 -10.21 -9.22 -17.69
C PHE A 10 -10.00 -10.01 -16.39
N TRP A 11 -9.92 -11.34 -16.49
CA TRP A 11 -9.70 -12.19 -15.32
C TRP A 11 -8.35 -11.94 -14.64
N LEU A 12 -7.28 -11.70 -15.41
CA LEU A 12 -5.99 -11.32 -14.85
C LEU A 12 -6.05 -10.01 -14.05
N LEU A 13 -6.76 -9.00 -14.56
CA LEU A 13 -6.93 -7.71 -13.88
C LEU A 13 -7.82 -7.85 -12.64
N CYS A 14 -8.92 -8.60 -12.71
CA CYS A 14 -9.80 -8.86 -11.57
C CYS A 14 -9.04 -9.56 -10.44
N THR A 15 -8.40 -10.69 -10.73
CA THR A 15 -7.63 -11.44 -9.73
C THR A 15 -6.49 -10.60 -9.17
N GLY A 16 -5.75 -9.88 -10.03
CA GLY A 16 -4.67 -9.00 -9.60
C GLY A 16 -5.16 -7.90 -8.65
N THR A 17 -6.31 -7.29 -8.95
CA THR A 17 -6.92 -6.26 -8.10
C THR A 17 -7.37 -6.84 -6.76
N VAL A 18 -7.98 -8.02 -6.75
CA VAL A 18 -8.39 -8.71 -5.52
C VAL A 18 -7.18 -8.99 -4.64
N LEU A 19 -6.11 -9.57 -5.20
CA LEU A 19 -4.89 -9.88 -4.44
C LEU A 19 -4.22 -8.62 -3.89
N PHE A 20 -4.15 -7.55 -4.69
CA PHE A 20 -3.61 -6.27 -4.27
C PHE A 20 -4.43 -5.66 -3.13
N MET A 21 -5.77 -5.60 -3.27
CA MET A 21 -6.67 -5.08 -2.25
C MET A 21 -6.63 -5.93 -0.97
N ALA A 22 -6.54 -7.26 -1.07
CA ALA A 22 -6.43 -8.14 0.08
C ALA A 22 -5.14 -7.90 0.87
N SER A 23 -4.00 -7.72 0.17
CA SER A 23 -2.71 -7.44 0.81
C SER A 23 -2.74 -6.17 1.67
N PHE A 24 -3.44 -5.14 1.20
CA PHE A 24 -3.60 -3.87 1.90
C PHE A 24 -4.71 -3.91 2.97
N GLY A 25 -5.86 -4.49 2.62
CA GLY A 25 -7.08 -4.49 3.43
C GLY A 25 -6.95 -5.27 4.73
N MET A 26 -6.15 -6.34 4.75
CA MET A 26 -5.89 -7.11 5.98
C MET A 26 -4.95 -6.39 6.95
N LEU A 27 -4.07 -5.51 6.46
CA LEU A 27 -3.09 -4.81 7.30
C LEU A 27 -3.73 -3.68 8.13
N LEU A 28 -4.73 -3.00 7.56
CA LEU A 28 -5.40 -1.85 8.15
C LEU A 28 -6.01 -2.07 9.54
N PRO A 29 -6.77 -3.14 9.79
CA PRO A 29 -7.37 -3.38 11.11
C PRO A 29 -6.34 -3.80 12.18
N GLU A 30 -5.26 -4.49 11.80
CA GLU A 30 -4.29 -5.05 12.75
C GLU A 30 -3.27 -4.01 13.25
N LEU A 31 -2.81 -3.11 12.36
CA LEU A 31 -1.74 -2.17 12.67
C LEU A 31 -2.03 -1.23 13.87
N PRO A 32 -3.24 -0.66 14.01
CA PRO A 32 -3.64 0.12 15.20
C PRO A 32 -3.49 -0.64 16.50
N GLY A 33 -3.95 -1.90 16.54
CA GLY A 33 -3.87 -2.77 17.71
C GLY A 33 -2.41 -3.09 18.05
N TYR A 34 -1.58 -3.34 17.04
CA TYR A 34 -0.15 -3.57 17.23
C TYR A 34 0.58 -2.35 17.80
N LEU A 35 0.30 -1.14 17.30
CA LEU A 35 0.86 0.10 17.86
C LEU A 35 0.38 0.37 19.29
N ALA A 36 -0.89 0.07 19.59
CA ALA A 36 -1.42 0.18 20.95
C ALA A 36 -0.67 -0.73 21.93
N GLN A 37 -0.43 -1.99 21.56
CA GLN A 37 0.34 -2.94 22.38
C GLN A 37 1.78 -2.49 22.64
N MET A 38 2.39 -1.77 21.69
CA MET A 38 3.70 -1.13 21.85
C MET A 38 3.67 0.18 22.67
N GLY A 39 2.50 0.60 23.18
CA GLY A 39 2.34 1.83 23.96
C GLY A 39 2.13 3.10 23.11
N ALA A 40 2.07 3.00 21.78
CA ALA A 40 2.02 4.13 20.84
C ALA A 40 0.59 4.60 20.48
N HIS A 41 -0.32 4.62 21.46
CA HIS A 41 -1.74 4.96 21.27
C HIS A 41 -1.96 6.33 20.61
N HIS A 42 -1.16 7.32 20.99
CA HIS A 42 -1.22 8.69 20.47
C HIS A 42 -0.85 8.80 18.99
N LEU A 43 -0.28 7.75 18.38
CA LEU A 43 0.15 7.73 16.99
C LEU A 43 -0.78 6.93 16.06
N ILE A 44 -1.83 6.32 16.58
CA ILE A 44 -2.73 5.46 15.79
C ILE A 44 -3.38 6.24 14.63
N GLY A 45 -3.78 7.49 14.84
CA GLY A 45 -4.37 8.33 13.79
C GLY A 45 -3.41 8.60 12.62
N TRP A 46 -2.09 8.61 12.88
CA TRP A 46 -1.08 8.84 11.85
C TRP A 46 -0.97 7.70 10.84
N ILE A 47 -1.39 6.49 11.22
CA ILE A 47 -1.39 5.32 10.32
C ILE A 47 -2.17 5.61 9.04
N VAL A 48 -3.38 6.16 9.17
CA VAL A 48 -4.23 6.51 8.02
C VAL A 48 -3.76 7.81 7.40
N ALA A 49 -3.45 8.83 8.22
CA ALA A 49 -3.06 10.15 7.72
C ALA A 49 -1.83 10.09 6.80
N LEU A 50 -0.76 9.38 7.21
CA LEU A 50 0.46 9.26 6.41
C LEU A 50 0.24 8.49 5.11
N PHE A 51 -0.53 7.41 5.16
CA PHE A 51 -0.91 6.69 3.94
C PHE A 51 -1.69 7.60 2.98
N THR A 52 -2.67 8.34 3.49
CA THR A 52 -3.48 9.27 2.69
C THR A 52 -2.64 10.39 2.08
N ILE A 53 -1.67 10.94 2.82
CA ILE A 53 -0.74 11.94 2.32
C ILE A 53 0.10 11.36 1.17
N GLY A 54 0.70 10.17 1.37
CA GLY A 54 1.47 9.50 0.31
C GLY A 54 0.61 9.22 -0.93
N ALA A 55 -0.60 8.71 -0.75
CA ALA A 55 -1.56 8.43 -1.81
C ALA A 55 -1.99 9.68 -2.57
N PHE A 56 -2.23 10.78 -1.86
CA PHE A 56 -2.60 12.06 -2.45
C PHE A 56 -1.50 12.55 -3.40
N PHE A 57 -0.24 12.58 -2.95
CA PHE A 57 0.88 13.00 -3.79
C PHE A 57 1.13 12.04 -4.96
N SER A 58 1.02 10.73 -4.71
CA SER A 58 1.17 9.70 -5.73
C SER A 58 0.24 9.93 -6.91
N ARG A 59 -1.03 10.27 -6.67
CA ARG A 59 -2.04 10.48 -7.72
C ARG A 59 -1.67 11.57 -8.74
N PHE A 60 -0.99 12.64 -8.34
CA PHE A 60 -0.55 13.68 -9.28
C PHE A 60 0.53 13.19 -10.25
N VAL A 61 1.33 12.21 -9.82
CA VAL A 61 2.40 11.60 -10.62
C VAL A 61 1.85 10.41 -11.40
N SER A 62 1.16 9.50 -10.73
CA SER A 62 0.62 8.26 -11.29
C SER A 62 -0.45 8.54 -12.35
N GLY A 63 -1.32 9.54 -12.16
CA GLY A 63 -2.30 9.96 -13.16
C GLY A 63 -1.62 10.43 -14.45
N ARG A 64 -0.67 11.36 -14.36
CA ARG A 64 0.08 11.85 -15.53
C ARG A 64 0.89 10.73 -16.21
N MET A 65 1.45 9.81 -15.43
CA MET A 65 2.18 8.66 -15.97
C MET A 65 1.22 7.69 -16.67
N ALA A 66 0.03 7.45 -16.12
CA ALA A 66 -1.00 6.62 -16.74
C ALA A 66 -1.45 7.19 -18.10
N ASP A 67 -1.61 8.52 -18.17
CA ASP A 67 -2.07 9.20 -19.37
C ASP A 67 -1.00 9.20 -20.49
N ARG A 68 0.29 9.28 -20.15
CA ARG A 68 1.39 9.37 -21.13
C ARG A 68 2.03 8.04 -21.48
N ALA A 69 2.28 7.19 -20.49
CA ALA A 69 2.99 5.91 -20.64
C ALA A 69 2.05 4.70 -20.58
N GLY A 70 0.74 4.94 -20.43
CA GLY A 70 -0.26 3.90 -20.25
C GLY A 70 -0.36 3.41 -18.80
N ARG A 71 -1.39 2.60 -18.53
CA ARG A 71 -1.73 2.15 -17.17
C ARG A 71 -0.78 1.07 -16.63
N LYS A 72 -0.17 0.27 -17.52
CA LYS A 72 0.63 -0.91 -17.12
C LYS A 72 1.86 -0.54 -16.27
N PRO A 73 2.69 0.46 -16.61
CA PRO A 73 3.80 0.90 -15.76
C PRO A 73 3.35 1.34 -14.37
N VAL A 74 2.23 2.08 -14.29
CA VAL A 74 1.65 2.56 -13.02
C VAL A 74 1.23 1.39 -12.13
N MET A 75 0.51 0.42 -12.71
CA MET A 75 0.08 -0.78 -11.98
C MET A 75 1.26 -1.60 -11.46
N LEU A 76 2.31 -1.78 -12.27
CA LEU A 76 3.51 -2.51 -11.86
C LEU A 76 4.28 -1.79 -10.75
N PHE A 77 4.43 -0.47 -10.85
CA PHE A 77 5.05 0.35 -9.82
C PHE A 77 4.30 0.23 -8.49
N GLY A 78 2.98 0.45 -8.50
CA GLY A 78 2.20 0.38 -7.26
C GLY A 78 2.20 -1.00 -6.61
N THR A 79 2.16 -2.06 -7.43
CA THR A 79 2.29 -3.44 -6.96
C THR A 79 3.67 -3.69 -6.32
N ALA A 80 4.75 -3.21 -6.94
CA ALA A 80 6.10 -3.35 -6.40
C ALA A 80 6.26 -2.60 -5.07
N VAL A 81 5.74 -1.37 -4.97
CA VAL A 81 5.74 -0.59 -3.72
C VAL A 81 4.98 -1.33 -2.62
N THR A 82 3.83 -1.92 -2.93
CA THR A 82 3.02 -2.69 -1.97
C THR A 82 3.76 -3.94 -1.47
N ALA A 83 4.39 -4.68 -2.39
CA ALA A 83 5.19 -5.84 -2.02
C ALA A 83 6.38 -5.46 -1.11
N LEU A 84 7.12 -4.41 -1.47
CA LEU A 84 8.23 -3.90 -0.66
C LEU A 84 7.77 -3.40 0.71
N ALA A 85 6.62 -2.72 0.77
CA ALA A 85 6.03 -2.29 2.03
C ALA A 85 5.70 -3.50 2.93
N GLY A 86 5.15 -4.58 2.36
CA GLY A 86 4.91 -5.84 3.08
C GLY A 86 6.16 -6.38 3.77
N PHE A 87 7.29 -6.45 3.07
CA PHE A 87 8.57 -6.85 3.66
C PHE A 87 9.08 -5.85 4.71
N ALA A 88 8.90 -4.55 4.46
CA ALA A 88 9.30 -3.50 5.39
C ALA A 88 8.49 -3.53 6.70
N TYR A 89 7.20 -3.89 6.66
CA TYR A 89 6.38 -4.12 7.85
C TYR A 89 6.94 -5.26 8.71
N ILE A 90 7.37 -6.36 8.08
CA ILE A 90 8.01 -7.48 8.79
C ILE A 90 9.34 -7.01 9.41
N GLY A 91 10.12 -6.21 8.68
CA GLY A 91 11.37 -5.63 9.20
C GLY A 91 11.15 -4.73 10.41
N ALA A 92 10.17 -3.82 10.35
CA ALA A 92 9.80 -2.93 11.45
C ALA A 92 9.33 -3.70 12.69
N ALA A 93 8.55 -4.78 12.49
CA ALA A 93 8.07 -5.64 13.57
C ALA A 93 9.18 -6.43 14.28
N ARG A 94 10.37 -6.56 13.67
CA ARG A 94 11.53 -7.26 14.26
C ARG A 94 12.52 -6.32 14.96
N MET A 95 12.24 -5.02 15.02
CA MET A 95 13.11 -4.07 15.70
C MET A 95 12.90 -4.18 17.22
N ASP A 96 13.99 -4.40 17.97
CA ASP A 96 13.94 -4.48 19.44
C ASP A 96 13.63 -3.12 20.10
N ASN A 97 14.03 -2.04 19.44
CA ASN A 97 13.76 -0.69 19.92
C ASN A 97 12.35 -0.24 19.48
N VAL A 98 11.44 -0.13 20.45
CA VAL A 98 10.04 0.27 20.24
C VAL A 98 9.91 1.60 19.50
N ALA A 99 10.73 2.60 19.82
CA ALA A 99 10.64 3.90 19.16
C ALA A 99 11.02 3.80 17.67
N MET A 100 12.03 2.99 17.35
CA MET A 100 12.42 2.73 15.96
C MET A 100 11.37 1.89 15.24
N ALA A 101 10.80 0.88 15.89
CA ALA A 101 9.73 0.05 15.34
C ALA A 101 8.51 0.91 14.94
N VAL A 102 8.01 1.72 15.88
CA VAL A 102 6.86 2.62 15.65
C VAL A 102 7.15 3.62 14.53
N THR A 103 8.33 4.25 14.55
CA THR A 103 8.74 5.17 13.47
C THR A 103 8.82 4.43 12.13
N GLY A 104 9.34 3.20 12.13
CA GLY A 104 9.38 2.32 10.97
C GLY A 104 7.98 2.08 10.40
N PHE A 105 7.00 1.72 11.23
CA PHE A 105 5.60 1.55 10.80
C PHE A 105 5.02 2.82 10.15
N LEU A 106 5.30 3.99 10.72
CA LEU A 106 4.81 5.27 10.21
C LEU A 106 5.48 5.65 8.87
N VAL A 107 6.79 5.45 8.74
CA VAL A 107 7.53 5.67 7.50
C VAL A 107 7.06 4.72 6.41
N VAL A 108 6.92 3.42 6.74
CA VAL A 108 6.38 2.44 5.79
C VAL A 108 4.97 2.83 5.38
N ARG A 109 4.14 3.38 6.28
CA ARG A 109 2.80 3.87 5.93
C ARG A 109 2.81 5.00 4.92
N LEU A 110 3.67 6.01 5.11
CA LEU A 110 3.83 7.11 4.17
C LEU A 110 4.25 6.61 2.79
N LEU A 111 5.28 5.75 2.74
CA LEU A 111 5.82 5.21 1.50
C LEU A 111 4.85 4.23 0.82
N HIS A 112 4.12 3.43 1.60
CA HIS A 112 3.11 2.52 1.07
C HIS A 112 1.97 3.29 0.38
N GLY A 113 1.66 4.51 0.82
CA GLY A 113 0.72 5.39 0.11
C GLY A 113 1.09 5.64 -1.36
N LEU A 114 2.37 5.52 -1.74
CA LEU A 114 2.81 5.65 -3.12
C LEU A 114 2.36 4.51 -4.04
N SER A 115 1.70 3.47 -3.50
CA SER A 115 1.18 2.36 -4.29
C SER A 115 -0.13 2.64 -5.02
N THR A 116 -0.79 3.76 -4.72
CA THR A 116 -2.09 4.17 -5.28
C THR A 116 -1.94 5.28 -6.31
#